data_AF-A0A3M3X1D9-F1
#
_entry.id   AF-A0A3M3X1D9-F1
#
_cell.length_a   1.000
_cell.length_b   1.000
_cell.length_c   1.000
_cell.angle_alpha   90.00
_cell.angle_beta   90.00
_cell.angle_gamma   90.00
#
_symmetry.space_group_name_H-M   'P 1'
#
loop_
_entity.id
_entity.type
_entity.pdbx_description
1 polymer ?
#
loop_
_entity_poly.entity_id
_entity_poly.type
_entity_poly.pdbx_seq_one_letter_code
_entity_poly.pdbx_strand_id
1 'polypeptide(L)'
;MDRATACVDSSRRPRPRRPVRRTGPEPHGGLVQQCVPGQAHPAGLAGRFDHDHQGATARSARQGHRLRRVALPGPRIGRQTLKALPLGSIVFNYLGQFDGSFDAPEALFTPSADSSGASQSADAPLAAPISINGQVYAGELRLSWTFSGAVFERETVQRLADEYAAELQQLIAHCTTEGVAGATPSDFPLARLSQSQLSRLPISAGQIEDLYPLAPMQQGMLFHTLFEQEAGNYINQMRIEVSGLDVPRFRAAWQATLDAHEVLRSAFISHLQPALQVVLRDVRMPFVELDARGQSSGWIDQWADADRQQGFDLAQGPLLRLAVLRTGEQSHQLIYTSHHILMDGWSSS
;
A
#
# COMPACT_ATOMS: atom_id res chain seq x y z
N MET A 1 27.84 -16.83 -31.66
CA MET A 1 27.88 -15.47 -31.10
C MET A 1 27.92 -15.63 -29.59
N ASP A 2 29.02 -15.26 -28.94
CA ASP A 2 29.16 -15.49 -27.49
C ASP A 2 28.22 -14.59 -26.69
N ARG A 3 27.37 -15.20 -25.86
CA ARG A 3 26.46 -14.52 -24.93
C ARG A 3 27.08 -14.60 -23.54
N ALA A 4 27.18 -13.45 -22.87
CA ALA A 4 27.68 -13.39 -21.51
C ALA A 4 26.65 -12.72 -20.58
N THR A 5 26.71 -13.11 -19.32
CA THR A 5 25.84 -12.60 -18.25
C THR A 5 26.70 -12.00 -17.15
N ALA A 6 26.34 -10.80 -16.71
CA ALA A 6 26.83 -10.21 -15.48
C ALA A 6 25.65 -10.18 -14.49
N CYS A 7 25.91 -10.60 -13.25
CA CYS A 7 24.95 -10.52 -12.16
C CYS A 7 25.49 -9.52 -11.14
N VAL A 8 24.62 -8.63 -10.69
CA VAL A 8 24.83 -7.87 -9.45
C VAL A 8 24.19 -8.69 -8.34
N ASP A 9 24.99 -9.19 -7.41
CA ASP A 9 24.53 -9.96 -6.24
C ASP A 9 24.94 -9.19 -4.98
N SER A 10 23.95 -8.68 -4.24
CA SER A 10 24.15 -7.93 -2.99
C SER A 10 24.42 -8.84 -1.78
N SER A 11 24.44 -10.17 -1.95
CA SER A 11 24.50 -11.12 -0.83
C SER A 11 25.89 -11.74 -0.64
N ARG A 12 26.76 -11.09 0.14
CA ARG A 12 27.90 -11.77 0.81
C ARG A 12 27.74 -11.68 2.33
N ARG A 13 27.30 -12.77 2.98
CA ARG A 13 27.81 -13.30 4.28
C ARG A 13 27.10 -14.61 4.73
N PRO A 14 27.64 -15.36 5.72
CA PRO A 14 27.84 -16.82 5.67
C PRO A 14 26.69 -17.65 6.27
N ARG A 15 26.62 -18.91 5.81
CA ARG A 15 25.65 -19.94 6.23
C ARG A 15 25.54 -20.12 7.76
N PRO A 16 24.32 -20.15 8.33
CA PRO A 16 24.06 -20.79 9.61
C PRO A 16 23.60 -22.25 9.43
N ARG A 17 23.81 -23.00 10.52
CA ARG A 17 23.73 -24.46 10.64
C ARG A 17 22.28 -24.98 10.66
N ARG A 18 22.13 -26.25 10.24
CA ARG A 18 20.91 -27.10 10.31
C ARG A 18 20.13 -26.96 11.63
N PRO A 19 18.79 -27.09 11.58
CA PRO A 19 18.01 -27.59 12.70
C PRO A 19 17.49 -29.03 12.48
N VAL A 20 17.24 -29.66 13.61
CA VAL A 20 16.97 -31.07 13.87
C VAL A 20 15.48 -31.40 13.66
N ARG A 21 15.20 -32.63 13.19
CA ARG A 21 13.86 -33.23 13.06
C ARG A 21 13.09 -33.24 14.38
N ARG A 22 11.77 -32.97 14.33
CA ARG A 22 10.77 -33.59 15.22
C ARG A 22 9.54 -34.00 14.42
N THR A 23 8.99 -35.13 14.85
CA THR A 23 8.06 -36.04 14.17
C THR A 23 6.65 -35.98 14.77
N GLY A 24 5.62 -35.76 13.92
CA GLY A 24 4.22 -36.24 13.95
C GLY A 24 3.31 -35.98 15.18
N PRO A 25 2.03 -36.40 15.15
CA PRO A 25 1.14 -36.69 14.00
C PRO A 25 -0.26 -36.01 14.08
N GLU A 26 -1.02 -36.06 12.98
CA GLU A 26 -2.47 -35.76 12.91
C GLU A 26 -3.35 -36.78 13.69
N PRO A 27 -4.67 -36.54 13.83
CA PRO A 27 -5.60 -37.22 12.92
C PRO A 27 -6.91 -36.48 12.52
N HIS A 28 -7.32 -36.72 11.26
CA HIS A 28 -8.65 -37.06 10.69
C HIS A 28 -9.98 -36.44 11.19
N GLY A 29 -10.80 -36.02 10.21
CA GLY A 29 -12.27 -36.01 10.30
C GLY A 29 -12.94 -35.42 9.06
N GLY A 30 -13.50 -36.26 8.17
CA GLY A 30 -14.27 -35.83 7.00
C GLY A 30 -15.76 -35.68 7.26
N LEU A 31 -16.48 -34.99 6.36
CA LEU A 31 -17.90 -35.19 6.11
C LEU A 31 -18.33 -34.58 4.77
N VAL A 32 -19.23 -35.31 4.11
CA VAL A 32 -19.80 -35.12 2.77
C VAL A 32 -21.28 -34.79 2.95
N GLN A 33 -21.84 -33.85 2.16
CA GLN A 33 -23.24 -33.76 1.69
C GLN A 33 -23.45 -32.43 0.94
N GLN A 34 -24.33 -32.22 -0.04
CA GLN A 34 -25.10 -32.99 -1.03
C GLN A 34 -25.85 -31.91 -1.86
N CYS A 35 -25.95 -32.06 -3.18
CA CYS A 35 -26.71 -31.19 -4.09
C CYS A 35 -28.23 -31.53 -4.13
N VAL A 36 -29.09 -30.53 -4.41
CA VAL A 36 -30.34 -30.65 -5.24
C VAL A 36 -30.80 -29.26 -5.78
N PRO A 37 -31.73 -29.12 -6.76
CA PRO A 37 -31.47 -28.40 -8.02
C PRO A 37 -32.55 -27.38 -8.48
N GLY A 38 -32.25 -26.67 -9.59
CA GLY A 38 -33.23 -26.38 -10.67
C GLY A 38 -33.79 -24.95 -10.78
N GLN A 39 -33.51 -24.28 -11.91
CA GLN A 39 -34.49 -23.86 -12.93
C GLN A 39 -33.82 -23.07 -14.07
N ALA A 40 -34.43 -23.13 -15.27
CA ALA A 40 -33.80 -22.97 -16.58
C ALA A 40 -34.17 -21.68 -17.34
N HIS A 41 -33.18 -21.10 -18.07
CA HIS A 41 -33.14 -20.56 -19.45
C HIS A 41 -34.20 -19.54 -19.99
N PRO A 42 -33.86 -18.66 -20.98
CA PRO A 42 -33.27 -19.06 -22.28
C PRO A 42 -32.27 -18.15 -23.04
N ALA A 43 -31.51 -18.84 -23.91
CA ALA A 43 -31.08 -18.55 -25.29
C ALA A 43 -30.21 -17.32 -25.66
N GLY A 44 -29.07 -17.61 -26.29
CA GLY A 44 -28.27 -16.63 -27.04
C GLY A 44 -27.02 -17.20 -27.72
N LEU A 45 -27.23 -17.93 -28.83
CA LEU A 45 -26.34 -18.17 -29.98
C LEU A 45 -24.93 -18.78 -29.79
N ALA A 46 -24.80 -19.97 -30.38
CA ALA A 46 -23.61 -20.77 -30.56
C ALA A 46 -22.65 -20.20 -31.62
N GLY A 47 -21.36 -20.17 -31.29
CA GLY A 47 -20.25 -20.20 -32.24
C GLY A 47 -19.30 -21.31 -31.83
N ARG A 48 -19.23 -22.38 -32.63
CA ARG A 48 -18.32 -23.52 -32.44
C ARG A 48 -16.87 -23.03 -32.47
N PHE A 49 -16.07 -23.41 -31.47
CA PHE A 49 -14.62 -23.48 -31.59
C PHE A 49 -14.14 -24.82 -31.04
N ASP A 50 -13.37 -25.52 -31.87
CA ASP A 50 -12.76 -26.81 -31.60
C ASP A 50 -11.91 -26.78 -30.33
N HIS A 51 -12.00 -27.87 -29.57
CA HIS A 51 -11.10 -28.17 -28.47
C HIS A 51 -9.74 -28.53 -29.04
N ASP A 52 -8.71 -27.76 -28.69
CA ASP A 52 -7.36 -28.32 -28.61
C ASP A 52 -6.65 -27.79 -27.35
N HIS A 53 -6.23 -28.73 -26.52
CA HIS A 53 -5.55 -28.49 -25.26
C HIS A 53 -4.18 -27.86 -25.48
N GLN A 54 -3.92 -26.67 -24.91
CA GLN A 54 -2.57 -26.25 -24.53
C GLN A 54 -2.59 -25.07 -23.54
N GLY A 55 -2.14 -25.35 -22.32
CA GLY A 55 -1.50 -24.43 -21.36
C GLY A 55 -2.10 -23.04 -21.14
N ALA A 56 -2.91 -22.90 -20.08
CA ALA A 56 -3.31 -21.61 -19.54
C ALA A 56 -2.08 -20.82 -19.05
N THR A 57 -1.66 -19.82 -19.83
CA THR A 57 -0.74 -18.78 -19.39
C THR A 57 -1.56 -17.60 -18.89
N ALA A 58 -1.46 -17.32 -17.59
CA ALA A 58 -2.09 -16.17 -16.95
C ALA A 58 -1.58 -14.87 -17.59
N ARG A 59 -2.45 -14.18 -18.34
CA ARG A 59 -2.19 -12.84 -18.86
C ARG A 59 -2.37 -11.83 -17.73
N SER A 60 -1.30 -11.49 -17.03
CA SER A 60 -1.20 -10.24 -16.27
C SER A 60 -0.84 -9.11 -17.23
N ALA A 61 -1.79 -8.20 -17.47
CA ALA A 61 -1.52 -6.93 -18.12
C ALA A 61 -0.66 -6.08 -17.17
N ARG A 62 0.59 -5.79 -17.55
CA ARG A 62 1.45 -4.83 -16.83
C ARG A 62 2.01 -3.78 -17.78
N GLN A 63 1.92 -2.53 -17.32
CA GLN A 63 2.40 -1.32 -17.94
C GLN A 63 3.94 -1.33 -17.99
N GLY A 64 4.51 -1.99 -19.00
CA GLY A 64 5.93 -1.83 -19.29
C GLY A 64 6.16 -0.50 -19.98
N HIS A 65 6.93 0.41 -19.38
CA HIS A 65 7.60 1.45 -20.15
C HIS A 65 8.71 0.81 -20.96
N ARG A 66 8.31 0.25 -22.08
CA ARG A 66 9.17 0.04 -23.22
C ARG A 66 8.61 0.95 -24.28
N LEU A 67 9.49 1.63 -25.01
CA LEU A 67 9.26 1.85 -26.44
C LEU A 67 9.23 0.47 -27.13
N ARG A 68 8.31 -0.43 -26.72
CA ARG A 68 7.95 -1.64 -27.45
C ARG A 68 6.95 -1.16 -28.47
N ARG A 69 7.24 -1.46 -29.73
CA ARG A 69 6.23 -1.75 -30.75
C ARG A 69 5.15 -2.64 -30.13
N VAL A 70 4.05 -2.04 -29.66
CA VAL A 70 2.77 -2.73 -29.71
C VAL A 70 2.51 -2.83 -31.20
N ALA A 71 2.52 -4.05 -31.75
CA ALA A 71 1.93 -4.29 -33.06
C ALA A 71 0.42 -4.13 -32.91
N LEU A 72 -0.03 -2.89 -32.73
CA LEU A 72 -1.42 -2.54 -32.98
C LEU A 72 -1.66 -2.88 -34.47
N PRO A 73 -2.80 -3.48 -34.82
CA PRO A 73 -3.24 -3.60 -36.21
C PRO A 73 -3.60 -2.19 -36.72
N GLY A 74 -2.60 -1.31 -36.83
CA GLY A 74 -2.71 0.06 -37.30
C GLY A 74 -2.17 0.20 -38.73
N PRO A 75 -2.60 1.25 -39.46
CA PRO A 75 -2.35 1.39 -40.89
C PRO A 75 -0.86 1.41 -41.25
N ARG A 76 -0.54 0.94 -42.47
CA ARG A 76 0.81 0.66 -43.01
C ARG A 76 1.87 1.75 -42.74
N ILE A 77 1.44 3.00 -42.57
CA ILE A 77 2.28 4.19 -42.30
C ILE A 77 3.02 4.08 -40.96
N GLY A 78 2.36 3.65 -39.87
CA GLY A 78 3.01 3.54 -38.55
C GLY A 78 4.14 2.49 -38.53
N ARG A 79 4.01 1.45 -39.36
CA ARG A 79 5.01 0.37 -39.48
C ARG A 79 6.28 0.80 -40.21
N GLN A 80 6.18 1.76 -41.14
CA GLN A 80 7.32 2.29 -41.88
C GLN A 80 8.11 3.30 -41.04
N THR A 81 7.42 4.22 -40.35
CA THR A 81 8.07 5.20 -39.45
C THR A 81 8.84 4.51 -38.33
N LEU A 82 8.27 3.46 -37.73
CA LEU A 82 8.94 2.67 -36.69
C LEU A 82 10.10 1.82 -37.22
N LYS A 83 10.19 1.54 -38.53
CA LYS A 83 11.33 0.83 -39.15
C LYS A 83 12.51 1.76 -39.45
N ALA A 84 12.26 3.05 -39.60
CA ALA A 84 13.29 4.05 -39.90
C ALA A 84 14.04 4.54 -38.65
N LEU A 85 13.53 4.25 -37.44
CA LEU A 85 14.21 4.63 -36.20
C LEU A 85 15.39 3.69 -35.91
N PRO A 86 16.55 4.22 -35.45
CA PRO A 86 17.68 3.40 -35.05
C PRO A 86 17.28 2.44 -33.93
N LEU A 87 17.72 1.19 -34.03
CA LEU A 87 17.53 0.19 -32.97
C LEU A 87 18.37 0.62 -31.77
N GLY A 88 17.72 0.82 -30.62
CA GLY A 88 18.40 1.13 -29.38
C GLY A 88 19.44 0.06 -29.05
N SER A 89 20.65 0.49 -28.69
CA SER A 89 21.78 -0.38 -28.34
C SER A 89 21.62 -1.02 -26.96
N ILE A 90 20.72 -0.47 -26.12
CA ILE A 90 20.43 -0.93 -24.77
C ILE A 90 18.91 -1.09 -24.61
N VAL A 91 18.49 -2.22 -24.03
CA VAL A 91 17.10 -2.47 -23.66
C VAL A 91 17.00 -2.59 -22.15
N PHE A 92 16.19 -1.74 -21.52
CA PHE A 92 15.83 -1.86 -20.11
C PHE A 92 14.40 -2.39 -19.99
N ASN A 93 14.17 -3.27 -19.03
CA ASN A 93 12.86 -3.85 -18.75
C ASN A 93 12.71 -4.08 -17.25
N TYR A 94 11.62 -3.59 -16.66
CA TYR A 94 11.27 -3.85 -15.26
C TYR A 94 10.05 -4.77 -15.21
N LEU A 95 10.22 -5.97 -14.67
CA LEU A 95 9.20 -7.01 -14.58
C LEU A 95 8.21 -6.77 -13.42
N GLY A 96 8.55 -5.84 -12.52
CA GLY A 96 7.76 -5.49 -11.36
C GLY A 96 8.15 -6.28 -10.11
N GLN A 97 7.31 -6.14 -9.09
CA GLN A 97 7.44 -6.85 -7.81
C GLN A 97 6.60 -8.13 -7.82
N PHE A 98 7.18 -9.21 -7.29
CA PHE A 98 6.60 -10.55 -7.27
C PHE A 98 6.16 -11.02 -5.87
N ASP A 99 6.56 -10.32 -4.80
CA ASP A 99 6.27 -10.68 -3.40
C ASP A 99 4.75 -10.83 -3.13
N GLY A 100 3.95 -9.87 -3.61
CA GLY A 100 2.51 -9.89 -3.43
C GLY A 100 1.76 -11.01 -4.18
N SER A 101 2.42 -11.77 -5.05
CA SER A 101 1.81 -12.91 -5.78
C SER A 101 2.13 -14.26 -5.18
N PHE A 102 3.17 -14.36 -4.33
CA PHE A 102 3.70 -15.65 -3.88
C PHE A 102 3.91 -15.78 -2.36
N ASP A 103 3.95 -14.68 -1.62
CA ASP A 103 4.14 -14.70 -0.15
C ASP A 103 2.82 -14.66 0.63
N ALA A 104 1.67 -14.86 -0.03
CA ALA A 104 0.39 -14.98 0.66
C ALA A 104 0.34 -16.26 1.51
N PRO A 105 -0.26 -16.25 2.72
CA PRO A 105 -0.36 -17.44 3.59
C PRO A 105 -1.01 -18.66 2.92
N GLU A 106 -1.82 -18.44 1.89
CA GLU A 106 -2.52 -19.47 1.10
C GLU A 106 -1.87 -19.75 -0.26
N ALA A 107 -0.64 -19.27 -0.51
CA ALA A 107 0.03 -19.47 -1.78
C ALA A 107 0.35 -20.97 -2.01
N LEU A 108 -0.42 -21.61 -2.87
CA LEU A 108 -0.24 -23.02 -3.25
C LEU A 108 1.08 -23.27 -4.00
N PHE A 109 1.68 -22.22 -4.57
CA PHE A 109 2.94 -22.28 -5.32
C PHE A 109 3.87 -21.14 -4.88
N THR A 110 5.09 -21.49 -4.50
CA THR A 110 6.18 -20.55 -4.22
C THR A 110 7.28 -20.70 -5.27
N PRO A 111 7.94 -19.60 -5.69
CA PRO A 111 9.11 -19.68 -6.56
C PRO A 111 10.19 -20.58 -5.95
N SER A 112 10.72 -21.51 -6.74
CA SER A 112 11.89 -22.27 -6.30
C SER A 112 13.14 -21.40 -6.39
N ALA A 113 14.04 -21.56 -5.41
CA ALA A 113 15.40 -21.01 -5.48
C ALA A 113 16.29 -21.78 -6.48
N ASP A 114 15.79 -22.92 -6.99
CA ASP A 114 16.49 -23.69 -8.01
C ASP A 114 16.64 -22.90 -9.31
N SER A 115 17.77 -23.10 -9.98
CA SER A 115 18.00 -22.51 -11.30
C SER A 115 16.98 -23.06 -12.30
N SER A 116 16.24 -22.17 -12.97
CA SER A 116 15.40 -22.52 -14.12
C SER A 116 16.22 -22.92 -15.36
N GLY A 117 17.55 -22.89 -15.26
CA GLY A 117 18.43 -22.94 -16.42
C GLY A 117 18.32 -21.68 -17.28
N ALA A 118 18.94 -21.74 -18.47
CA ALA A 118 18.89 -20.64 -19.42
C ALA A 118 17.49 -20.54 -20.05
N SER A 119 16.80 -19.41 -19.87
CA SER A 119 15.47 -19.18 -20.46
C SER A 119 15.49 -19.05 -22.00
N GLN A 120 16.67 -19.01 -22.60
CA GLN A 120 16.89 -18.90 -24.05
C GLN A 120 18.12 -19.71 -24.44
N SER A 121 18.12 -20.22 -25.68
CA SER A 121 19.31 -20.85 -26.27
C SER A 121 20.50 -19.88 -26.31
N ALA A 122 21.71 -20.41 -26.18
CA ALA A 122 22.96 -19.66 -26.39
C ALA A 122 23.05 -19.11 -27.83
N ASP A 123 22.43 -19.80 -28.79
CA ASP A 123 22.41 -19.42 -30.21
C ASP A 123 21.25 -18.47 -30.58
N ALA A 124 20.39 -18.13 -29.62
CA ALA A 124 19.27 -17.22 -29.88
C ALA A 124 19.82 -15.80 -30.19
N PRO A 125 19.37 -15.15 -31.28
CA PRO A 125 19.83 -13.82 -31.62
C PRO A 125 19.44 -12.82 -30.52
N LEU A 126 20.41 -12.04 -30.04
CA LEU A 126 20.16 -10.98 -29.08
C LEU A 126 19.31 -9.88 -29.70
N ALA A 127 18.24 -9.49 -29.02
CA ALA A 127 17.35 -8.42 -29.49
C ALA A 127 18.01 -7.02 -29.44
N ALA A 128 19.06 -6.87 -28.64
CA ALA A 128 19.89 -5.67 -28.55
C ALA A 128 21.30 -6.05 -28.05
N PRO A 129 22.33 -5.23 -28.34
CA PRO A 129 23.70 -5.44 -27.85
C PRO A 129 23.81 -5.57 -26.32
N ILE A 130 22.98 -4.84 -25.56
CA ILE A 130 22.84 -4.95 -24.10
C ILE A 130 21.36 -5.02 -23.72
N SER A 131 21.01 -5.90 -22.80
CA SER A 131 19.67 -6.05 -22.21
C SER A 131 19.76 -6.13 -20.69
N ILE A 132 19.02 -5.26 -20.00
CA ILE A 132 18.93 -5.18 -18.55
C ILE A 132 17.50 -5.52 -18.16
N ASN A 133 17.32 -6.56 -17.34
CA ASN A 133 16.02 -6.94 -16.80
C ASN A 133 16.05 -6.79 -15.28
N GLY A 134 15.13 -6.00 -14.73
CA GLY A 134 14.96 -5.79 -13.30
C GLY A 134 13.69 -6.42 -12.75
N GLN A 135 13.75 -6.95 -11.54
CA GLN A 135 12.60 -7.47 -10.79
C GLN A 135 12.83 -7.28 -9.30
N VAL A 136 11.75 -7.19 -8.51
CA VAL A 136 11.84 -7.23 -7.05
C VAL A 136 11.25 -8.56 -6.56
N TYR A 137 12.03 -9.28 -5.76
CA TYR A 137 11.62 -10.54 -5.14
C TYR A 137 12.24 -10.66 -3.75
N ALA A 138 11.46 -11.12 -2.78
CA ALA A 138 11.79 -11.14 -1.35
C ALA A 138 12.27 -9.78 -0.82
N GLY A 139 11.69 -8.67 -1.32
CA GLY A 139 12.10 -7.31 -0.95
C GLY A 139 13.45 -6.87 -1.56
N GLU A 140 14.10 -7.67 -2.40
CA GLU A 140 15.38 -7.34 -3.02
C GLU A 140 15.23 -7.03 -4.52
N LEU A 141 15.83 -5.92 -4.97
CA LEU A 141 15.93 -5.59 -6.39
C LEU A 141 17.04 -6.42 -7.04
N ARG A 142 16.67 -7.23 -8.03
CA ARG A 142 17.61 -8.00 -8.85
C ARG A 142 17.66 -7.46 -10.26
N LEU A 143 18.86 -7.10 -10.72
CA LEU A 143 19.12 -6.69 -12.10
C LEU A 143 19.98 -7.74 -12.81
N SER A 144 19.50 -8.23 -13.95
CA SER A 144 20.20 -9.20 -14.80
C SER A 144 20.63 -8.54 -16.10
N TRP A 145 21.95 -8.54 -16.36
CA TRP A 145 22.55 -7.93 -17.54
C TRP A 145 22.96 -9.03 -18.53
N THR A 146 22.42 -8.96 -19.74
CA THR A 146 22.78 -9.83 -20.86
C THR A 146 23.37 -8.98 -21.98
N PHE A 147 24.50 -9.40 -22.55
CA PHE A 147 25.15 -8.66 -23.62
C PHE A 147 25.84 -9.56 -24.64
N SER A 148 26.20 -8.97 -25.78
CA SER A 148 26.97 -9.63 -26.84
C SER A 148 28.47 -9.62 -26.51
N GLY A 149 29.06 -10.78 -26.24
CA GLY A 149 30.49 -10.96 -26.00
C GLY A 149 31.36 -10.74 -27.24
N ALA A 150 30.76 -10.76 -28.44
CA ALA A 150 31.46 -10.40 -29.68
C ALA A 150 31.65 -8.88 -29.85
N VAL A 151 30.90 -8.08 -29.08
CA VAL A 151 30.92 -6.61 -29.15
C VAL A 151 31.53 -6.00 -27.89
N PHE A 152 31.32 -6.63 -26.74
CA PHE A 152 31.75 -6.11 -25.45
C PHE A 152 32.59 -7.12 -24.67
N GLU A 153 33.65 -6.62 -24.06
CA GLU A 153 34.42 -7.37 -23.09
C GLU A 153 33.64 -7.50 -21.78
N ARG A 154 33.67 -8.70 -21.20
CA ARG A 154 32.96 -9.01 -19.96
C ARG A 154 33.37 -8.10 -18.80
N GLU A 155 34.65 -7.79 -18.70
CA GLU A 155 35.19 -6.92 -17.64
C GLU A 155 34.62 -5.50 -17.72
N THR A 156 34.50 -4.96 -18.93
CA THR A 156 33.92 -3.63 -19.14
C THR A 156 32.45 -3.57 -18.74
N VAL A 157 31.65 -4.58 -19.11
CA VAL A 157 30.23 -4.62 -18.73
C VAL A 157 30.05 -4.89 -17.23
N GLN A 158 30.93 -5.69 -16.62
CA GLN A 158 30.90 -5.91 -15.17
C GLN A 158 31.22 -4.62 -14.41
N ARG A 159 32.25 -3.87 -14.81
CA ARG A 159 32.56 -2.56 -14.21
C ARG A 159 31.38 -1.59 -14.33
N LEU A 160 30.72 -1.54 -15.50
CA LEU A 160 29.52 -0.72 -15.68
C LEU A 160 28.38 -1.15 -14.74
N ALA A 161 28.17 -2.45 -14.55
CA ALA A 161 27.16 -2.96 -13.63
C ALA A 161 27.47 -2.64 -12.16
N ASP A 162 28.75 -2.69 -11.79
CA ASP A 162 29.23 -2.35 -10.44
C ASP A 162 29.11 -0.85 -10.16
N GLU A 163 29.50 0.01 -11.12
CA GLU A 163 29.31 1.46 -11.06
C GLU A 163 27.83 1.82 -10.96
N TYR A 164 26.97 1.18 -11.77
CA TYR A 164 25.52 1.36 -11.70
C TYR A 164 24.97 1.00 -10.31
N ALA A 165 25.44 -0.09 -9.72
CA ALA A 165 25.03 -0.49 -8.37
C ALA A 165 25.48 0.52 -7.30
N ALA A 166 26.70 1.04 -7.40
CA ALA A 166 27.22 2.06 -6.49
C ALA A 166 26.42 3.37 -6.58
N GLU A 167 26.11 3.85 -7.79
CA GLU A 167 25.28 5.03 -8.01
C GLU A 167 23.85 4.84 -7.47
N LEU A 168 23.25 3.66 -7.69
CA LEU A 168 21.94 3.35 -7.15
C LEU A 168 21.93 3.35 -5.62
N GLN A 169 22.97 2.82 -4.98
CA GLN A 169 23.11 2.86 -3.53
C GLN A 169 23.25 4.29 -2.99
N GLN A 170 24.01 5.15 -3.69
CA GLN A 170 24.12 6.58 -3.32
C GLN A 170 22.76 7.29 -3.43
N LEU A 171 22.00 7.03 -4.50
CA LEU A 171 20.65 7.57 -4.66
C LEU A 171 19.71 7.08 -3.56
N ILE A 172 19.75 5.80 -3.21
CA ILE A 172 18.94 5.25 -2.11
C ILE A 172 19.31 5.93 -0.79
N ALA A 173 20.60 6.05 -0.46
CA ALA A 173 21.05 6.70 0.76
C ALA A 173 20.62 8.18 0.84
N HIS A 174 20.66 8.88 -0.31
CA HIS A 174 20.15 10.24 -0.41
C HIS A 174 18.64 10.28 -0.16
N CYS A 175 17.86 9.43 -0.81
CA CYS A 175 16.41 9.37 -0.66
C CYS A 175 15.94 8.92 0.73
N THR A 176 16.75 8.16 1.47
CA THR A 176 16.45 7.75 2.86
C THR A 176 16.95 8.75 3.90
N THR A 177 17.63 9.82 3.50
CA THR A 177 18.02 10.90 4.40
C THR A 177 16.78 11.67 4.86
N GLU A 178 16.68 11.93 6.17
CA GLU A 178 15.58 12.72 6.74
C GLU A 178 15.49 14.10 6.06
N GLY A 179 14.28 14.49 5.65
CA GLY A 179 14.02 15.75 4.93
C GLY A 179 14.25 15.70 3.42
N VAL A 180 14.91 14.66 2.89
CA VAL A 180 15.05 14.41 1.44
C VAL A 180 14.04 13.38 0.96
N ALA A 181 13.65 12.43 1.84
CA ALA A 181 12.59 11.47 1.58
C ALA A 181 11.30 12.19 1.13
N GLY A 182 11.06 12.16 -0.17
CA GLY A 182 9.93 12.81 -0.80
C GLY A 182 8.97 11.76 -1.32
N ALA A 183 7.70 11.90 -0.96
CA ALA A 183 6.68 11.13 -1.63
C ALA A 183 6.52 11.62 -3.08
N THR A 184 6.18 10.69 -3.95
CA THR A 184 5.88 10.90 -5.35
C THR A 184 4.40 10.61 -5.61
N PRO A 185 3.80 11.17 -6.67
CA PRO A 185 2.43 10.82 -7.07
C PRO A 185 2.18 9.33 -7.25
N SER A 186 3.22 8.55 -7.55
CA SER A 186 3.12 7.09 -7.70
C SER A 186 2.89 6.37 -6.38
N ASP A 187 3.25 6.98 -5.25
CA ASP A 187 2.99 6.45 -3.92
C ASP A 187 1.51 6.59 -3.53
N PHE A 188 0.79 7.55 -4.14
CA PHE A 188 -0.62 7.86 -3.86
C PHE A 188 -1.47 7.87 -5.14
N PRO A 189 -1.63 6.73 -5.83
CA PRO A 189 -2.24 6.68 -7.15
C PRO A 189 -3.72 7.15 -7.15
N LEU A 190 -4.41 7.00 -6.02
CA LEU A 190 -5.82 7.37 -5.88
C LEU A 190 -6.02 8.89 -5.68
N ALA A 191 -5.04 9.59 -5.12
CA ALA A 191 -5.11 11.04 -4.90
C ALA A 191 -5.05 11.85 -6.21
N ARG A 192 -4.47 11.28 -7.27
CA ARG A 192 -4.32 11.91 -8.60
C ARG A 192 -3.65 13.30 -8.56
N LEU A 193 -2.65 13.46 -7.68
CA LEU A 193 -1.93 14.72 -7.52
C LEU A 193 -0.74 14.83 -8.47
N SER A 194 -0.42 16.05 -8.89
CA SER A 194 0.90 16.36 -9.45
C SER A 194 1.96 16.43 -8.34
N GLN A 195 3.24 16.24 -8.70
CA GLN A 195 4.35 16.42 -7.76
C GLN A 195 4.31 17.79 -7.08
N SER A 196 3.93 18.84 -7.83
CA SER A 196 3.83 20.20 -7.29
C SER A 196 2.73 20.37 -6.24
N GLN A 197 1.64 19.61 -6.34
CA GLN A 197 0.55 19.64 -5.35
C GLN A 197 0.94 18.84 -4.12
N LEU A 198 1.58 17.69 -4.32
CA LEU A 198 2.06 16.84 -3.24
C LEU A 198 3.10 17.57 -2.36
N SER A 199 4.06 18.27 -2.98
CA SER A 199 5.07 19.07 -2.27
C SER A 199 4.51 20.32 -1.56
N ARG A 200 3.25 20.68 -1.82
CA ARG A 200 2.56 21.81 -1.15
C ARG A 200 1.73 21.38 0.06
N LEU A 201 1.64 20.08 0.35
CA LEU A 201 0.94 19.62 1.54
C LEU A 201 1.61 20.17 2.81
N PRO A 202 0.84 20.63 3.81
CA PRO A 202 1.38 21.12 5.07
C PRO A 202 1.84 20.00 6.02
N ILE A 203 2.01 18.78 5.51
CA ILE A 203 2.35 17.57 6.26
C ILE A 203 3.60 16.96 5.61
N SER A 204 4.58 16.58 6.44
CA SER A 204 5.79 15.93 5.94
C SER A 204 5.45 14.59 5.28
N ALA A 205 6.09 14.28 4.14
CA ALA A 205 5.89 13.02 3.43
C ALA A 205 6.09 11.79 4.33
N GLY A 206 7.04 11.85 5.27
CA GLY A 206 7.29 10.76 6.23
C GLY A 206 6.15 10.52 7.22
N GLN A 207 5.23 11.48 7.42
CA GLN A 207 4.06 11.33 8.29
C GLN A 207 2.83 10.82 7.53
N ILE A 208 2.86 10.85 6.20
CA ILE A 208 1.73 10.45 5.35
C ILE A 208 1.84 8.95 5.09
N GLU A 209 0.79 8.22 5.47
CA GLU A 209 0.59 6.82 5.09
C GLU A 209 -0.04 6.72 3.71
N ASP A 210 -1.13 7.47 3.49
CA ASP A 210 -1.87 7.47 2.23
C ASP A 210 -2.68 8.77 2.02
N LEU A 211 -3.13 9.00 0.79
CA LEU A 211 -3.92 10.14 0.36
C LEU A 211 -5.10 9.71 -0.51
N TYR A 212 -6.28 10.22 -0.17
CA TYR A 212 -7.52 9.92 -0.88
C TYR A 212 -8.27 11.20 -1.26
N PRO A 213 -8.96 11.24 -2.43
CA PRO A 213 -9.97 12.24 -2.65
C PRO A 213 -11.15 12.01 -1.68
N LEU A 214 -11.77 13.08 -1.19
CA LEU A 214 -12.93 12.93 -0.31
C LEU A 214 -14.10 12.27 -1.05
N ALA A 215 -14.82 11.41 -0.32
CA ALA A 215 -16.12 10.94 -0.75
C ALA A 215 -17.14 12.11 -0.85
N PRO A 216 -18.15 12.05 -1.72
CA PRO A 216 -19.11 13.16 -1.89
C PRO A 216 -19.75 13.66 -0.59
N MET A 217 -20.09 12.75 0.32
CA MET A 217 -20.67 13.12 1.62
C MET A 217 -19.65 13.82 2.52
N GLN A 218 -18.39 13.40 2.52
CA GLN A 218 -17.30 14.07 3.24
C GLN A 218 -17.04 15.47 2.66
N GLN A 219 -17.14 15.65 1.34
CA GLN A 219 -17.01 16.98 0.71
C GLN A 219 -18.09 17.93 1.19
N GLY A 220 -19.35 17.47 1.25
CA GLY A 220 -20.46 18.24 1.81
C GLY A 220 -20.23 18.60 3.27
N MET A 221 -19.87 17.63 4.11
CA MET A 221 -19.57 17.87 5.53
C MET A 221 -18.41 18.87 5.71
N LEU A 222 -17.31 18.69 4.98
CA LEU A 222 -16.16 19.60 5.01
C LEU A 222 -16.57 21.03 4.63
N PHE A 223 -17.42 21.20 3.62
CA PHE A 223 -17.95 22.49 3.24
C PHE A 223 -18.77 23.12 4.38
N HIS A 224 -19.75 22.41 4.95
CA HIS A 224 -20.54 22.95 6.06
C HIS A 224 -19.68 23.30 7.29
N THR A 225 -18.74 22.43 7.70
CA THR A 225 -17.85 22.72 8.83
C THR A 225 -16.98 23.97 8.62
N LEU A 226 -16.57 24.26 7.40
CA LEU A 226 -15.73 25.44 7.09
C LEU A 226 -16.55 26.74 6.96
N PHE A 227 -17.79 26.67 6.49
CA PHE A 227 -18.62 27.84 6.19
C PHE A 227 -19.63 28.18 7.31
N GLU A 228 -20.15 27.19 8.00
CA GLU A 228 -21.07 27.33 9.13
C GLU A 228 -20.26 27.12 10.41
N GLN A 229 -19.69 28.21 10.96
CA GLN A 229 -18.91 28.19 12.22
C GLN A 229 -19.77 27.94 13.48
N GLU A 230 -20.86 27.18 13.37
CA GLU A 230 -21.60 26.70 14.53
C GLU A 230 -20.85 25.50 15.12
N ALA A 231 -19.99 25.79 16.10
CA ALA A 231 -19.25 24.78 16.85
C ALA A 231 -20.22 23.72 17.42
N GLY A 232 -20.08 22.47 16.96
CA GLY A 232 -20.88 21.34 17.43
C GLY A 232 -21.68 20.62 16.35
N ASN A 233 -21.95 21.26 15.20
CA ASN A 233 -22.55 20.56 14.06
C ASN A 233 -21.54 19.51 13.56
N TYR A 234 -21.99 18.25 13.40
CA TYR A 234 -21.15 17.09 13.06
C TYR A 234 -20.20 16.57 14.15
N ILE A 235 -20.38 16.96 15.42
CA ILE A 235 -19.67 16.34 16.54
C ILE A 235 -20.58 15.32 17.23
N ASN A 236 -20.16 14.06 17.24
CA ASN A 236 -20.81 13.01 17.99
C ASN A 236 -20.12 12.87 19.34
N GLN A 237 -20.88 12.95 20.42
CA GLN A 237 -20.39 12.70 21.78
C GLN A 237 -21.24 11.65 22.47
N MET A 238 -20.59 10.59 22.93
CA MET A 238 -21.19 9.49 23.68
C MET A 238 -20.68 9.51 25.12
N ARG A 239 -21.59 9.25 26.06
CA ARG A 239 -21.29 9.24 27.49
C ARG A 239 -21.79 7.93 28.09
N ILE A 240 -20.89 7.19 28.73
CA ILE A 240 -21.20 5.87 29.30
C ILE A 240 -20.67 5.81 30.72
N GLU A 241 -21.52 5.37 31.66
CA GLU A 241 -21.06 5.01 33.00
C GLU A 241 -20.52 3.58 32.98
N VAL A 242 -19.31 3.39 33.47
CA VAL A 242 -18.62 2.10 33.45
C VAL A 242 -18.10 1.77 34.84
N SER A 243 -18.32 0.53 35.28
CA SER A 243 -17.75 -0.01 36.52
C SER A 243 -16.66 -1.04 36.23
N GLY A 244 -15.63 -1.10 37.08
CA GLY A 244 -14.54 -2.08 36.98
C GLY A 244 -13.59 -1.87 35.79
N LEU A 245 -13.46 -0.63 35.29
CA LEU A 245 -12.60 -0.31 34.16
C LEU A 245 -11.11 -0.34 34.54
N ASP A 246 -10.32 -1.15 33.84
CA ASP A 246 -8.85 -1.06 33.83
C ASP A 246 -8.43 0.02 32.83
N VAL A 247 -8.17 1.23 33.34
CA VAL A 247 -7.90 2.42 32.52
C VAL A 247 -6.64 2.27 31.65
N PRO A 248 -5.48 1.79 32.17
CA PRO A 248 -4.31 1.53 31.34
C PRO A 248 -4.58 0.54 30.20
N ARG A 249 -5.29 -0.56 30.47
CA ARG A 249 -5.63 -1.55 29.45
C ARG A 249 -6.59 -0.99 28.41
N PHE A 250 -7.58 -0.21 28.85
CA PHE A 250 -8.54 0.45 27.98
C PHE A 250 -7.87 1.47 27.04
N ARG A 251 -6.94 2.29 27.56
CA ARG A 251 -6.14 3.21 26.75
C ARG A 251 -5.30 2.49 25.71
N ALA A 252 -4.66 1.38 26.10
CA ALA A 252 -3.87 0.57 25.18
C ALA A 252 -4.74 -0.07 24.07
N ALA A 253 -5.95 -0.53 24.42
CA ALA A 253 -6.90 -1.07 23.45
C ALA A 253 -7.30 -0.01 22.40
N TRP A 254 -7.60 1.21 22.83
CA TRP A 254 -7.94 2.30 21.90
C TRP A 254 -6.78 2.76 21.03
N GLN A 255 -5.55 2.75 21.56
CA GLN A 255 -4.37 2.98 20.73
C GLN A 255 -4.25 1.90 19.64
N ALA A 256 -4.43 0.61 20.00
CA ALA A 256 -4.39 -0.47 19.02
C ALA A 256 -5.51 -0.38 17.98
N THR A 257 -6.72 0.05 18.36
CA THR A 257 -7.82 0.33 17.43
C THR A 257 -7.46 1.45 16.46
N LEU A 258 -6.89 2.53 16.96
CA LEU A 258 -6.46 3.66 16.14
C LEU A 258 -5.33 3.26 15.17
N ASP A 259 -4.38 2.44 15.62
CA ASP A 259 -3.30 1.92 14.78
C ASP A 259 -3.85 1.00 13.66
N ALA A 260 -4.84 0.17 13.98
CA ALA A 260 -5.43 -0.80 13.05
C ALA A 260 -6.39 -0.18 12.00
N HIS A 261 -6.93 1.01 12.25
CA HIS A 261 -7.96 1.62 11.39
C HIS A 261 -7.52 2.98 10.84
N GLU A 262 -7.09 3.00 9.58
CA GLU A 262 -6.60 4.19 8.85
C GLU A 262 -7.54 5.39 8.92
N VAL A 263 -8.86 5.15 8.86
CA VAL A 263 -9.86 6.22 8.92
C VAL A 263 -9.77 7.02 10.23
N LEU A 264 -9.45 6.36 11.36
CA LEU A 264 -9.33 7.04 12.66
C LEU A 264 -8.08 7.93 12.75
N ARG A 265 -7.09 7.67 11.89
CA ARG A 265 -5.85 8.45 11.75
C ARG A 265 -5.94 9.50 10.65
N SER A 266 -7.15 9.77 10.13
CA SER A 266 -7.33 10.66 9.00
C SER A 266 -7.46 12.14 9.39
N ALA A 267 -6.87 13.01 8.56
CA ALA A 267 -7.04 14.45 8.54
C ALA A 267 -7.55 14.90 7.15
N PHE A 268 -8.10 16.11 7.05
CA PHE A 268 -8.75 16.61 5.84
C PHE A 268 -8.18 17.96 5.42
N ILE A 269 -7.64 18.01 4.21
CA ILE A 269 -6.98 19.18 3.63
C ILE A 269 -7.90 19.81 2.60
N SER A 270 -8.43 20.99 2.94
CA SER A 270 -9.45 21.70 2.15
C SER A 270 -8.90 22.73 1.14
N HIS A 271 -7.67 23.20 1.32
CA HIS A 271 -7.09 24.26 0.48
C HIS A 271 -6.56 23.74 -0.88
N LEU A 272 -6.56 22.42 -1.09
CA LEU A 272 -6.24 21.80 -2.38
C LEU A 272 -7.52 21.52 -3.16
N GLN A 273 -7.37 21.43 -4.49
CA GLN A 273 -8.44 21.02 -5.40
C GLN A 273 -8.00 19.78 -6.19
N PRO A 274 -8.65 18.62 -5.99
CA PRO A 274 -9.72 18.37 -5.01
C PRO A 274 -9.21 18.42 -3.55
N ALA A 275 -10.12 18.59 -2.59
CA ALA A 275 -9.81 18.40 -1.18
C ALA A 275 -9.40 16.94 -0.93
N LEU A 276 -8.54 16.71 0.07
CA LEU A 276 -7.92 15.41 0.32
C LEU A 276 -8.14 14.93 1.75
N GLN A 277 -8.34 13.62 1.89
CA GLN A 277 -8.21 12.89 3.13
C GLN A 277 -6.77 12.36 3.20
N VAL A 278 -6.10 12.62 4.31
CA VAL A 278 -4.71 12.23 4.56
C VAL A 278 -4.71 11.24 5.71
N VAL A 279 -4.21 10.02 5.48
CA VAL A 279 -3.99 9.04 6.54
C VAL A 279 -2.62 9.28 7.15
N LEU A 280 -2.55 9.48 8.46
CA LEU A 280 -1.32 9.76 9.19
C LEU A 280 -0.73 8.48 9.77
N ARG A 281 0.58 8.23 9.60
CA ARG A 281 1.26 7.01 10.08
C ARG A 281 1.19 6.85 11.60
N ASP A 282 1.80 7.79 12.31
CA ASP A 282 2.00 7.70 13.76
C ASP A 282 1.11 8.71 14.48
N VAL A 283 -0.02 8.23 14.98
CA VAL A 283 -0.97 9.05 15.73
C VAL A 283 -1.16 8.49 17.13
N ARG A 284 -1.05 9.36 18.14
CA ARG A 284 -1.31 9.00 19.53
C ARG A 284 -2.77 9.25 19.88
N MET A 285 -3.41 8.29 20.55
CA MET A 285 -4.77 8.43 21.03
C MET A 285 -4.90 9.61 22.01
N PRO A 286 -5.69 10.66 21.71
CA PRO A 286 -5.98 11.73 22.66
C PRO A 286 -6.83 11.17 23.79
N PHE A 287 -6.23 11.08 24.97
CA PHE A 287 -6.82 10.42 26.12
C PHE A 287 -6.60 11.27 27.36
N VAL A 288 -7.70 11.63 28.02
CA VAL A 288 -7.71 12.41 29.25
C VAL A 288 -8.20 11.53 30.40
N GLU A 289 -7.48 11.52 31.51
CA GLU A 289 -7.90 10.86 32.74
C GLU A 289 -8.01 11.91 33.84
N LEU A 290 -9.18 12.04 34.45
CA LEU A 290 -9.43 13.03 35.50
C LEU A 290 -10.14 12.39 36.69
N ASP A 291 -9.86 12.91 37.88
CA ASP A 291 -10.58 12.54 39.09
C ASP A 291 -11.76 13.50 39.33
N ALA A 292 -12.98 12.99 39.17
CA ALA A 292 -14.20 13.73 39.42
C ALA A 292 -14.77 13.46 40.82
N ARG A 293 -14.10 12.66 41.66
CA ARG A 293 -14.51 12.44 43.05
C ARG A 293 -14.45 13.75 43.82
N GLY A 294 -15.57 14.16 44.41
CA GLY A 294 -15.68 15.41 45.16
C GLY A 294 -15.97 16.67 44.33
N GLN A 295 -16.18 16.53 43.01
CA GLN A 295 -16.67 17.64 42.18
C GLN A 295 -18.15 17.92 42.43
N SER A 296 -18.60 19.14 42.11
CA SER A 296 -20.00 19.52 42.23
C SER A 296 -20.91 18.73 41.29
N SER A 297 -22.18 18.56 41.68
CA SER A 297 -23.22 18.06 40.78
C SER A 297 -23.27 18.89 39.49
N GLY A 298 -23.18 18.23 38.33
CA GLY A 298 -23.17 18.88 37.01
C GLY A 298 -21.77 19.24 36.47
N TRP A 299 -20.69 19.02 37.22
CA TRP A 299 -19.33 19.26 36.73
C TRP A 299 -19.00 18.41 35.48
N ILE A 300 -19.41 17.15 35.48
CA ILE A 300 -19.23 16.22 34.36
C ILE A 300 -19.96 16.73 33.10
N ASP A 301 -21.18 17.25 33.26
CA ASP A 301 -21.95 17.80 32.14
C ASP A 301 -21.26 19.04 31.57
N GLN A 302 -20.82 19.95 32.44
CA GLN A 302 -20.07 21.15 32.04
C GLN A 302 -18.76 20.78 31.34
N TRP A 303 -18.04 19.79 31.84
CA TRP A 303 -16.81 19.29 31.22
C TRP A 303 -17.12 18.70 29.83
N ALA A 304 -18.15 17.87 29.71
CA ALA A 304 -18.55 17.24 28.45
C ALA A 304 -18.99 18.28 27.40
N ASP A 305 -19.74 19.30 27.81
CA ASP A 305 -20.15 20.40 26.92
C ASP A 305 -18.97 21.27 26.50
N ALA A 306 -18.05 21.59 27.43
CA ALA A 306 -16.84 22.33 27.12
C ALA A 306 -15.93 21.55 26.15
N ASP A 307 -15.78 20.24 26.37
CA ASP A 307 -15.11 19.33 25.44
C ASP A 307 -15.79 19.45 24.08
N ARG A 308 -17.08 19.16 23.96
CA ARG A 308 -17.83 19.21 22.69
C ARG A 308 -17.68 20.54 21.95
N GLN A 309 -17.73 21.67 22.67
CA GLN A 309 -17.56 23.02 22.13
C GLN A 309 -16.15 23.32 21.63
N GLN A 310 -15.11 22.66 22.18
CA GLN A 310 -13.74 22.80 21.69
C GLN A 310 -13.63 22.44 20.19
N GLY A 311 -14.48 21.53 19.71
CA GLY A 311 -14.48 21.12 18.32
C GLY A 311 -13.24 20.33 17.90
N PHE A 312 -13.04 20.27 16.58
CA PHE A 312 -11.87 19.68 15.93
C PHE A 312 -11.38 20.59 14.81
N ASP A 313 -10.07 20.74 14.67
CA ASP A 313 -9.46 21.24 13.43
C ASP A 313 -9.34 20.07 12.46
N LEU A 314 -10.12 20.09 11.38
CA LEU A 314 -10.13 19.00 10.39
C LEU A 314 -8.77 18.79 9.72
N ALA A 315 -7.91 19.80 9.68
CA ALA A 315 -6.56 19.67 9.13
C ALA A 315 -5.57 18.98 10.09
N GLN A 316 -5.95 18.78 11.37
CA GLN A 316 -5.10 18.21 12.42
C GLN A 316 -5.77 16.98 13.03
N GLY A 317 -5.39 15.80 12.54
CA GLY A 317 -5.83 14.52 13.11
C GLY A 317 -5.15 14.21 14.46
N PRO A 318 -5.73 13.29 15.27
CA PRO A 318 -6.96 12.55 15.00
C PRO A 318 -8.21 13.34 15.38
N LEU A 319 -9.31 13.13 14.65
CA LEU A 319 -10.59 13.80 14.89
C LEU A 319 -11.48 13.04 15.88
N LEU A 320 -10.86 12.44 16.89
CA LEU A 320 -11.51 11.73 17.97
C LEU A 320 -10.71 11.86 19.28
N ARG A 321 -11.40 11.79 20.41
CA ARG A 321 -10.80 11.87 21.74
C ARG A 321 -11.62 11.09 22.77
N LEU A 322 -10.93 10.62 23.80
CA LEU A 322 -11.52 9.91 24.93
C LEU A 322 -11.18 10.61 26.23
N ALA A 323 -12.15 10.65 27.13
CA ALA A 323 -11.94 11.03 28.51
C ALA A 323 -12.53 9.99 29.47
N VAL A 324 -11.76 9.65 30.49
CA VAL A 324 -12.18 8.78 31.60
C VAL A 324 -12.17 9.63 32.86
N LEU A 325 -13.37 9.91 33.38
CA LEU A 325 -13.56 10.69 34.60
C LEU A 325 -13.90 9.74 35.74
N ARG A 326 -13.03 9.61 36.74
CA ARG A 326 -13.26 8.74 37.90
C ARG A 326 -14.34 9.33 38.80
N THR A 327 -15.47 8.64 38.95
CA THR A 327 -16.61 9.09 39.78
C THR A 327 -16.66 8.41 41.14
N GLY A 328 -15.93 7.30 41.32
CA GLY A 328 -15.83 6.54 42.56
C GLY A 328 -14.64 5.59 42.56
N GLU A 329 -14.58 4.66 43.53
CA GLU A 329 -13.42 3.75 43.63
C GLU A 329 -13.28 2.83 42.41
N GLN A 330 -14.41 2.38 41.87
CA GLN A 330 -14.49 1.47 40.72
C GLN A 330 -15.42 1.99 39.62
N SER A 331 -15.96 3.20 39.75
CA SER A 331 -16.90 3.80 38.79
C SER A 331 -16.25 4.95 38.04
N HIS A 332 -16.52 4.99 36.73
CA HIS A 332 -15.99 6.00 35.82
C HIS A 332 -17.09 6.47 34.86
N GLN A 333 -17.02 7.73 34.47
CA GLN A 333 -17.71 8.25 33.31
C GLN A 333 -16.75 8.25 32.12
N LEU A 334 -17.06 7.46 31.10
CA LEU A 334 -16.39 7.52 29.81
C LEU A 334 -17.09 8.56 28.93
N ILE A 335 -16.31 9.42 28.31
CA ILE A 335 -16.78 10.36 27.29
C ILE A 335 -15.95 10.12 26.03
N TYR A 336 -16.64 9.80 24.94
CA TYR A 336 -16.05 9.63 23.62
C TYR A 336 -16.59 10.72 22.71
N THR A 337 -15.70 11.53 22.13
CA THR A 337 -16.08 12.60 21.22
C THR A 337 -15.36 12.41 19.89
N SER A 338 -16.10 12.46 18.77
CA SER A 338 -15.55 12.27 17.42
C SER A 338 -16.24 13.12 16.38
N HIS A 339 -15.53 13.47 15.31
CA HIS A 339 -16.13 14.15 14.17
C HIS A 339 -16.83 13.17 13.21
N HIS A 340 -18.04 13.50 12.78
CA HIS A 340 -18.90 12.64 11.94
C HIS A 340 -18.32 12.40 10.53
N ILE A 341 -17.33 13.21 10.12
CA ILE A 341 -16.58 13.01 8.86
C ILE A 341 -15.77 11.71 8.84
N LEU A 342 -15.41 11.18 10.01
CA LEU A 342 -14.68 9.92 10.15
C LEU A 342 -15.59 8.70 10.03
N MET A 343 -16.76 8.76 10.66
CA MET A 343 -17.59 7.59 10.94
C MET A 343 -19.07 7.94 10.87
N ASP A 344 -19.88 7.02 10.38
CA ASP A 344 -21.34 7.09 10.43
C ASP A 344 -21.93 6.32 11.63
N GLY A 345 -23.26 6.37 11.80
CA GLY A 345 -23.94 5.72 12.91
C GLY A 345 -23.79 4.18 12.93
N TRP A 346 -23.60 3.56 11.77
CA TRP A 346 -23.38 2.11 11.68
C TRP A 346 -21.97 1.73 12.14
N SER A 347 -20.99 2.58 11.81
CA SER A 347 -19.61 2.42 12.28
C SER A 347 -19.48 2.57 13.80
N SER A 348 -20.42 3.26 14.46
CA SER A 348 -20.47 3.44 15.92
C SER A 348 -21.24 2.37 16.70
N SER A 349 -21.89 1.43 16.00
CA SER A 349 -22.65 0.31 16.59
C SER A 349 -21.77 -0.93 16.74
#